data_AF-B4KAP8-F1
#
_entry.id   AF-B4KAP8-F1
#
_cell.length_a   1.000
_cell.length_b   1.000
_cell.length_c   1.000
_cell.angle_alpha   90.00
_cell.angle_beta   90.00
_cell.angle_gamma   90.00
#
_symmetry.space_group_name_H-M   'P 1'
#
loop_
_entity.id
_entity.type
_entity.pdbx_description
1 polymer ?
#
loop_
_entity_poly.entity_id
_entity_poly.type
_entity_poly.pdbx_seq_one_letter_code
_entity_poly.pdbx_strand_id
1 'polypeptide(L)'
;MPKNPGYRNNNNGPRKRQAQLDEQNPVVQAFRSYATELDAKHDRHERILKLSRDITIESKRIIFFLHSIDSRKQNKTKVLEEAQQRLNKLIEVNFRAIALELRNQDVYQFRAAYSPGLQEFIEAYTYMEYLCNEDNGENSKSISDWSALQLIMQYKVEAEKEKPVQEVGDSSMAGEEETAKAVEKFQFFVDPTEYILGVSDLTGELMRRCINSLGSGDTDTCMETCKALQQFYTGYISLNCQRARELWRKITTMRQSMLKAENVCYNVKVRGGEAAKCASFDQKPAEEADEGFF
;
A
#
# COMPACT_ATOMS: atom_id res chain seq x y z
N MET A 1 -23.93 -4.04 -67.71
CA MET A 1 -22.89 -4.29 -66.68
C MET A 1 -21.67 -4.92 -67.34
N PRO A 2 -20.52 -4.22 -67.44
CA PRO A 2 -19.25 -4.84 -67.78
C PRO A 2 -18.48 -5.20 -66.50
N LYS A 3 -17.93 -6.43 -66.45
CA LYS A 3 -17.10 -6.92 -65.34
C LYS A 3 -15.71 -6.29 -65.41
N ASN A 4 -15.31 -5.61 -64.35
CA ASN A 4 -13.97 -5.03 -64.19
C ASN A 4 -12.97 -6.17 -63.89
N PRO A 5 -11.84 -6.30 -64.61
CA PRO A 5 -10.85 -7.33 -64.32
C PRO A 5 -10.08 -6.93 -63.05
N GLY A 6 -10.03 -7.83 -62.07
CA GLY A 6 -9.38 -7.62 -60.79
C GLY A 6 -7.89 -7.29 -60.95
N TYR A 7 -7.48 -6.16 -60.37
CA TYR A 7 -6.09 -5.77 -60.23
C TYR A 7 -5.41 -6.72 -59.24
N ARG A 8 -4.75 -7.77 -59.74
CA ARG A 8 -3.86 -8.62 -58.93
C ARG A 8 -2.56 -7.85 -58.67
N ASN A 9 -2.47 -7.28 -57.47
CA ASN A 9 -1.27 -6.59 -57.00
C ASN A 9 -0.21 -7.64 -56.64
N ASN A 10 0.63 -8.02 -57.60
CA ASN A 10 1.70 -8.99 -57.41
C ASN A 10 2.96 -8.30 -56.85
N ASN A 11 2.89 -7.87 -55.58
CA ASN A 11 4.02 -7.29 -54.85
C ASN A 11 4.84 -8.39 -54.17
N ASN A 12 5.55 -9.20 -54.96
CA ASN A 12 6.62 -10.08 -54.46
C ASN A 12 7.98 -9.54 -54.94
N GLY A 13 8.38 -8.39 -54.38
CA GLY A 13 9.78 -7.98 -54.41
C GLY A 13 10.61 -8.88 -53.49
N PRO A 14 11.89 -9.17 -53.81
CA PRO A 14 12.73 -10.00 -52.96
C PRO A 14 12.85 -9.34 -51.59
N ARG A 15 12.35 -10.02 -50.54
CA ARG A 15 12.64 -9.63 -49.15
C ARG A 15 14.15 -9.47 -49.04
N LYS A 16 14.64 -8.24 -48.77
CA LYS A 16 16.05 -7.98 -48.47
C LYS A 16 16.48 -9.05 -47.48
N ARG A 17 17.45 -9.90 -47.87
CA ARG A 17 18.05 -10.90 -46.98
C ARG A 17 18.43 -10.17 -45.71
N GLN A 18 17.86 -10.57 -44.57
CA GLN A 18 18.33 -10.08 -43.28
C GLN A 18 19.84 -10.30 -43.28
N ALA A 19 20.62 -9.22 -43.15
CA ALA A 19 22.05 -9.34 -42.99
C ALA A 19 22.29 -10.23 -41.76
N GLN A 20 22.96 -11.36 -41.94
CA GLN A 20 23.42 -12.16 -40.80
C GLN A 20 24.36 -11.27 -40.00
N LEU A 21 23.88 -10.79 -38.85
CA LEU A 21 24.69 -10.03 -37.93
C LEU A 21 25.68 -11.01 -37.29
N ASP A 22 26.96 -10.65 -37.34
CA ASP A 22 28.03 -11.38 -36.68
C ASP A 22 27.85 -11.29 -35.16
N GLU A 23 27.67 -12.43 -34.49
CA GLU A 23 27.54 -12.52 -33.02
C GLU A 23 28.85 -12.14 -32.30
N GLN A 24 29.99 -12.10 -33.00
CA GLN A 24 31.26 -11.61 -32.47
C GLN A 24 31.41 -10.08 -32.60
N ASN A 25 30.45 -9.38 -33.20
CA ASN A 25 30.49 -7.92 -33.31
C ASN A 25 30.45 -7.27 -31.90
N PRO A 26 31.39 -6.37 -31.56
CA PRO A 26 31.42 -5.68 -30.27
C PRO A 26 30.11 -4.97 -29.91
N VAL A 27 29.40 -4.43 -30.91
CA VAL A 27 28.09 -3.79 -30.73
C VAL A 27 27.06 -4.83 -30.35
N VAL A 28 27.00 -5.97 -31.06
CA VAL A 28 26.04 -7.04 -30.74
C VAL A 28 26.29 -7.57 -29.33
N GLN A 29 27.55 -7.79 -28.93
CA GLN A 29 27.91 -8.21 -27.58
C GLN A 29 27.52 -7.17 -26.51
N ALA A 30 27.70 -5.88 -26.78
CA ALA A 30 27.23 -4.82 -25.88
C ALA A 30 25.71 -4.87 -25.73
N PHE A 31 24.94 -4.97 -26.82
CA PHE A 31 23.48 -5.08 -26.75
C PHE A 31 23.01 -6.37 -26.03
N ARG A 32 23.76 -7.47 -26.11
CA ARG A 32 23.49 -8.68 -25.32
C ARG A 32 23.68 -8.42 -23.83
N SER A 33 24.73 -7.72 -23.42
CA SER A 33 24.92 -7.34 -22.01
C SER A 33 23.81 -6.42 -21.50
N TYR A 34 23.41 -5.42 -22.30
CA TYR A 34 22.30 -4.53 -21.96
C TYR A 34 20.97 -5.28 -21.85
N ALA A 35 20.71 -6.23 -22.76
CA ALA A 35 19.53 -7.07 -22.69
C ALA A 35 19.48 -7.87 -21.38
N THR A 36 20.58 -8.55 -21.01
CA THR A 36 20.67 -9.30 -19.75
C THR A 36 20.44 -8.41 -18.52
N GLU A 37 20.99 -7.19 -18.51
CA GLU A 37 20.78 -6.23 -17.41
C GLU A 37 19.32 -5.78 -17.32
N LEU A 38 18.71 -5.43 -18.46
CA LEU A 38 17.31 -5.02 -18.53
C LEU A 38 16.36 -6.15 -18.15
N ASP A 39 16.60 -7.37 -18.64
CA ASP A 39 15.81 -8.55 -18.30
C ASP A 39 15.90 -8.85 -16.80
N ALA A 40 17.10 -8.83 -16.21
CA ALA A 40 17.26 -9.02 -14.77
C ALA A 40 16.52 -7.94 -13.94
N LYS A 41 16.53 -6.69 -14.41
CA LYS A 41 15.77 -5.59 -13.80
C LYS A 41 14.26 -5.81 -13.92
N HIS A 42 13.78 -6.21 -15.10
CA HIS A 42 12.36 -6.49 -15.35
C HIS A 42 11.87 -7.66 -14.50
N ASP A 43 12.64 -8.75 -14.43
CA ASP A 43 12.31 -9.90 -13.60
C ASP A 43 12.20 -9.51 -12.12
N ARG A 44 13.13 -8.67 -11.61
CA ARG A 44 13.05 -8.16 -10.24
C ARG A 44 11.80 -7.30 -10.04
N HIS A 45 11.51 -6.39 -10.97
CA HIS A 45 10.32 -5.56 -10.91
C HIS A 45 9.05 -6.41 -10.82
N GLU A 46 8.92 -7.45 -11.64
CA GLU A 46 7.78 -8.35 -11.63
C GLU A 46 7.68 -9.17 -10.33
N ARG A 47 8.81 -9.60 -9.75
CA ARG A 47 8.81 -10.28 -8.43
C ARG A 47 8.29 -9.35 -7.33
N ILE A 48 8.78 -8.10 -7.28
CA ILE A 48 8.32 -7.10 -6.31
C ILE A 48 6.84 -6.77 -6.53
N LEU A 49 6.42 -6.61 -7.79
CA LEU A 49 5.03 -6.27 -8.13
C LEU A 49 4.06 -7.37 -7.71
N LYS A 50 4.43 -8.64 -7.84
CA LYS A 50 3.62 -9.78 -7.34
C LYS A 50 3.45 -9.71 -5.82
N LEU A 51 4.55 -9.54 -5.08
CA LEU A 51 4.51 -9.38 -3.62
C LEU A 51 3.65 -8.17 -3.19
N SER A 52 3.77 -7.04 -3.91
CA SER A 52 2.97 -5.85 -3.64
C SER A 52 1.48 -6.07 -3.86
N ARG A 53 1.09 -6.80 -4.91
CA ARG A 53 -0.31 -7.17 -5.16
C ARG A 53 -0.86 -8.05 -4.05
N ASP A 54 -0.09 -9.03 -3.58
CA ASP A 54 -0.49 -9.90 -2.47
C ASP A 54 -0.69 -9.10 -1.18
N ILE A 55 0.22 -8.17 -0.86
CA ILE A 55 0.08 -7.24 0.26
C ILE A 55 -1.18 -6.39 0.11
N THR A 56 -1.44 -5.85 -1.08
CA THR A 56 -2.62 -5.01 -1.35
C THR A 56 -3.91 -5.79 -1.09
N ILE A 57 -4.01 -7.01 -1.64
CA ILE A 57 -5.20 -7.86 -1.49
C ILE A 57 -5.45 -8.19 -0.02
N GLU A 58 -4.40 -8.57 0.71
CA GLU A 58 -4.52 -8.95 2.11
C GLU A 58 -4.82 -7.74 3.01
N SER A 59 -4.21 -6.58 2.73
CA SER A 59 -4.48 -5.32 3.46
C SER A 59 -5.94 -4.88 3.29
N LYS A 60 -6.50 -4.97 2.06
CA LYS A 60 -7.94 -4.77 1.82
C LYS A 60 -8.80 -5.70 2.65
N ARG A 61 -8.47 -6.99 2.68
CA ARG A 61 -9.20 -7.97 3.47
C ARG A 61 -9.15 -7.66 4.96
N ILE A 62 -8.02 -7.15 5.46
CA ILE A 62 -7.87 -6.70 6.85
C ILE A 62 -8.76 -5.47 7.09
N ILE A 63 -8.77 -4.48 6.19
CA ILE A 63 -9.66 -3.30 6.29
C ILE A 63 -11.13 -3.72 6.33
N PHE A 64 -11.57 -4.58 5.41
CA PHE A 64 -12.94 -5.12 5.42
C PHE A 64 -13.26 -5.88 6.72
N PHE A 65 -12.29 -6.61 7.26
CA PHE A 65 -12.45 -7.32 8.52
C PHE A 65 -12.55 -6.36 9.71
N LEU A 66 -11.77 -5.28 9.73
CA LEU A 66 -11.85 -4.22 10.74
C LEU A 66 -13.20 -3.48 10.72
N HIS A 67 -13.79 -3.28 9.54
CA HIS A 67 -15.16 -2.74 9.40
C HIS A 67 -16.25 -3.64 10.00
N SER A 68 -15.95 -4.90 10.33
CA SER A 68 -16.90 -5.81 10.98
C SER A 68 -17.07 -5.58 12.49
N ILE A 69 -16.27 -4.68 13.08
CA ILE A 69 -16.34 -4.30 14.50
C ILE A 69 -17.66 -3.57 14.76
N ASP A 70 -18.47 -4.13 15.66
CA ASP A 70 -19.75 -3.57 16.09
C ASP A 70 -19.87 -3.75 17.61
N SER A 71 -20.21 -2.67 18.32
CA SER A 71 -20.42 -2.62 19.77
C SER A 71 -21.40 -3.70 20.25
N ARG A 72 -22.38 -4.08 19.42
CA ARG A 72 -23.38 -5.11 19.74
C ARG A 72 -22.83 -6.53 19.74
N LYS A 73 -21.74 -6.80 19.02
CA LYS A 73 -21.17 -8.14 18.86
C LYS A 73 -20.09 -8.46 19.89
N GLN A 74 -19.62 -7.46 20.64
CA GLN A 74 -18.49 -7.58 21.58
C GLN A 74 -17.28 -8.29 20.94
N ASN A 75 -17.06 -8.06 19.64
CA ASN A 75 -16.05 -8.74 18.84
C ASN A 75 -14.75 -7.92 18.68
N LYS A 76 -14.73 -6.67 19.15
CA LYS A 76 -13.65 -5.70 18.93
C LYS A 76 -12.27 -6.26 19.24
N THR A 77 -12.05 -6.74 20.46
CA THR A 77 -10.74 -7.27 20.90
C THR A 77 -10.26 -8.43 20.02
N LYS A 78 -11.12 -9.41 19.73
CA LYS A 78 -10.76 -10.57 18.90
C LYS A 78 -10.44 -10.17 17.46
N VAL A 79 -11.22 -9.25 16.89
CA VAL A 79 -10.99 -8.74 15.54
C VAL A 79 -9.68 -7.97 15.46
N LEU A 80 -9.37 -7.14 16.47
CA LEU A 80 -8.11 -6.39 16.53
C LEU A 80 -6.90 -7.31 16.70
N GLU A 81 -6.97 -8.33 17.57
CA GLU A 81 -5.90 -9.32 17.75
C GLU A 81 -5.62 -10.10 16.46
N GLU A 82 -6.67 -10.58 15.77
CA GLU A 82 -6.51 -11.29 14.51
C GLU A 82 -5.99 -10.37 13.39
N ALA A 83 -6.48 -9.12 13.31
CA ALA A 83 -5.97 -8.13 12.36
C ALA A 83 -4.48 -7.83 12.60
N GLN A 84 -4.07 -7.67 13.85
CA GLN A 84 -2.68 -7.46 14.23
C GLN A 84 -1.79 -8.64 13.81
N GLN A 85 -2.24 -9.88 14.03
CA GLN A 85 -1.50 -11.08 13.60
C GLN A 85 -1.33 -11.13 12.08
N ARG A 86 -2.38 -10.80 11.31
CA ARG A 86 -2.33 -10.76 9.85
C ARG A 86 -1.40 -9.66 9.34
N LEU A 87 -1.42 -8.46 9.95
CA LEU A 87 -0.49 -7.37 9.64
C LEU A 87 0.97 -7.76 9.95
N ASN A 88 1.22 -8.38 11.11
CA ASN A 88 2.56 -8.85 11.47
C ASN A 88 3.07 -9.89 10.47
N LYS A 89 2.20 -10.80 10.02
CA LYS A 89 2.56 -11.77 8.97
C LYS A 89 2.94 -11.08 7.65
N LEU A 90 2.27 -10.00 7.27
CA LEU A 90 2.66 -9.21 6.09
C LEU A 90 4.06 -8.61 6.26
N ILE A 91 4.36 -8.06 7.44
CA ILE A 91 5.69 -7.50 7.78
C ILE A 91 6.78 -8.58 7.72
N GLU A 92 6.54 -9.73 8.35
CA GLU A 92 7.53 -10.79 8.52
C GLU A 92 7.82 -11.57 7.23
N VAL A 93 6.81 -11.75 6.37
CA VAL A 93 6.93 -12.56 5.16
C VAL A 93 7.08 -11.69 3.92
N ASN A 94 6.09 -10.85 3.62
CA ASN A 94 6.02 -10.17 2.33
C ASN A 94 6.95 -8.96 2.27
N PHE A 95 6.92 -8.07 3.27
CA PHE A 95 7.83 -6.93 3.32
C PHE A 95 9.28 -7.37 3.49
N ARG A 96 9.55 -8.46 4.24
CA ARG A 96 10.87 -9.09 4.30
C ARG A 96 11.35 -9.55 2.93
N ALA A 97 10.49 -10.22 2.14
CA ALA A 97 10.83 -10.67 0.80
C ALA A 97 11.12 -9.49 -0.14
N ILE A 98 10.33 -8.41 -0.09
CA ILE A 98 10.60 -7.20 -0.86
C ILE A 98 11.91 -6.54 -0.42
N ALA A 99 12.17 -6.44 0.89
CA ALA A 99 13.41 -5.88 1.42
C ALA A 99 14.65 -6.70 1.00
N LEU A 100 14.50 -8.02 0.86
CA LEU A 100 15.56 -8.90 0.37
C LEU A 100 15.83 -8.67 -1.13
N GLU A 101 14.78 -8.51 -1.95
CA GLU A 101 14.92 -8.22 -3.40
C GLU A 101 15.51 -6.84 -3.68
N LEU A 102 15.23 -5.86 -2.81
CA LEU A 102 15.76 -4.49 -2.89
C LEU A 102 17.15 -4.34 -2.26
N ARG A 103 17.73 -5.42 -1.76
CA ARG A 103 19.06 -5.39 -1.15
C ARG A 103 20.11 -4.99 -2.18
N ASN A 104 20.93 -4.00 -1.82
CA ASN A 104 21.96 -3.41 -2.70
C ASN A 104 21.39 -2.83 -4.01
N GLN A 105 20.11 -2.46 -4.04
CA GLN A 105 19.46 -1.77 -5.16
C GLN A 105 19.06 -0.35 -4.75
N ASP A 106 18.87 0.52 -5.74
CA ASP A 106 18.19 1.79 -5.49
C ASP A 106 16.70 1.55 -5.28
N VAL A 107 16.23 1.84 -4.06
CA VAL A 107 14.84 1.65 -3.64
C VAL A 107 13.89 2.48 -4.50
N TYR A 108 14.28 3.71 -4.86
CA TYR A 108 13.43 4.63 -5.63
C TYR A 108 13.21 4.16 -7.06
N GLN A 109 14.14 3.38 -7.63
CA GLN A 109 14.01 2.81 -8.97
C GLN A 109 12.84 1.82 -9.08
N PHE A 110 12.54 1.12 -7.98
CA PHE A 110 11.47 0.12 -7.91
C PHE A 110 10.24 0.62 -7.12
N ARG A 111 10.20 1.91 -6.76
CA ARG A 111 9.09 2.53 -6.00
C ARG A 111 7.72 2.20 -6.57
N ALA A 112 7.55 2.35 -7.88
CA ALA A 112 6.26 2.09 -8.54
C ALA A 112 5.77 0.63 -8.39
N ALA A 113 6.68 -0.33 -8.18
CA ALA A 113 6.33 -1.74 -8.03
C ALA A 113 5.72 -2.05 -6.65
N TYR A 114 6.29 -1.47 -5.57
CA TYR A 114 5.85 -1.77 -4.20
C TYR A 114 4.88 -0.73 -3.62
N SER A 115 4.87 0.49 -4.16
CA SER A 115 4.08 1.64 -3.68
C SER A 115 2.60 1.32 -3.41
N PRO A 116 1.84 0.65 -4.32
CA PRO A 116 0.44 0.33 -4.06
C PRO A 116 0.23 -0.54 -2.81
N GLY A 117 1.03 -1.60 -2.66
CA GLY A 117 0.95 -2.48 -1.49
C GLY A 117 1.40 -1.79 -0.20
N LEU A 118 2.39 -0.89 -0.27
CA LEU A 118 2.81 -0.11 0.89
C LEU A 118 1.71 0.85 1.35
N GLN A 119 1.10 1.61 0.44
CA GLN A 119 0.03 2.55 0.78
C GLN A 119 -1.17 1.84 1.42
N GLU A 120 -1.61 0.72 0.83
CA GLU A 120 -2.74 -0.07 1.36
C GLU A 120 -2.41 -0.71 2.73
N PHE A 121 -1.17 -1.15 2.93
CA PHE A 121 -0.73 -1.64 4.23
C PHE A 121 -0.76 -0.55 5.30
N ILE A 122 -0.30 0.66 4.96
CA ILE A 122 -0.29 1.81 5.87
C ILE A 122 -1.72 2.22 6.21
N GLU A 123 -2.62 2.23 5.24
CA GLU A 123 -4.06 2.44 5.46
C GLU A 123 -4.62 1.41 6.45
N ALA A 124 -4.37 0.12 6.24
CA ALA A 124 -4.84 -0.95 7.12
C ALA A 124 -4.25 -0.84 8.55
N TYR A 125 -2.95 -0.58 8.65
CA TYR A 125 -2.23 -0.47 9.93
C TYR A 125 -2.74 0.72 10.75
N THR A 126 -2.82 1.89 10.13
CA THR A 126 -3.28 3.12 10.81
C THR A 126 -4.77 3.08 11.12
N TYR A 127 -5.59 2.37 10.32
CA TYR A 127 -6.99 2.14 10.65
C TYR A 127 -7.14 1.26 11.90
N MET A 128 -6.35 0.18 12.01
CA MET A 128 -6.32 -0.63 13.22
C MET A 128 -5.89 0.20 14.45
N GLU A 129 -4.83 1.02 14.33
CA GLU A 129 -4.40 1.90 15.44
C GLU A 129 -5.50 2.87 15.87
N TYR A 130 -6.19 3.49 14.92
CA TYR A 130 -7.34 4.35 15.20
C TYR A 130 -8.40 3.61 16.02
N LEU A 131 -8.77 2.39 15.60
CA LEU A 131 -9.79 1.57 16.26
C LEU A 131 -9.37 1.11 17.66
N CYS A 132 -8.07 0.85 17.87
CA CYS A 132 -7.51 0.55 19.20
C CYS A 132 -7.59 1.76 20.14
N ASN A 133 -7.45 2.98 19.61
CA ASN A 133 -7.42 4.21 20.40
C ASN A 133 -8.81 4.79 20.69
N GLU A 134 -9.83 4.43 19.89
CA GLU A 134 -11.21 4.91 20.04
C GLU A 134 -11.77 4.72 21.47
N ASP A 135 -11.40 3.64 22.17
CA ASP A 135 -11.90 3.37 23.54
C ASP A 135 -11.07 4.01 24.67
N ASN A 136 -9.88 4.54 24.37
CA ASN A 136 -8.89 4.92 25.39
C ASN A 136 -9.03 6.36 25.90
N GLY A 137 -10.04 7.12 25.45
CA GLY A 137 -10.34 8.47 25.94
C GLY A 137 -9.13 9.42 25.88
N GLU A 138 -8.88 10.15 26.98
CA GLU A 138 -7.82 11.19 27.10
C GLU A 138 -6.39 10.65 26.92
N ASN A 139 -6.17 9.32 26.95
CA ASN A 139 -4.87 8.67 26.74
C ASN A 139 -4.68 8.14 25.31
N SER A 140 -5.30 8.80 24.33
CA SER A 140 -5.19 8.41 22.92
C SER A 140 -3.73 8.46 22.45
N LYS A 141 -3.17 7.30 22.12
CA LYS A 141 -1.82 7.18 21.55
C LYS A 141 -1.80 7.89 20.19
N SER A 142 -0.74 8.65 19.91
CA SER A 142 -0.52 9.19 18.55
C SER A 142 -0.44 8.06 17.54
N ILE A 143 -0.97 8.28 16.33
CA ILE A 143 -0.79 7.39 15.19
C ILE A 143 0.71 7.23 14.94
N SER A 144 1.13 6.01 14.63
CA SER A 144 2.52 5.69 14.34
C SER A 144 3.00 6.42 13.09
N ASP A 145 4.08 7.18 13.21
CA ASP A 145 4.71 7.85 12.07
C ASP A 145 5.49 6.86 11.17
N TRP A 146 6.07 7.37 10.07
CA TRP A 146 6.90 6.54 9.19
C TRP A 146 8.12 5.97 9.93
N SER A 147 8.65 6.67 10.94
CA SER A 147 9.80 6.24 11.73
C SER A 147 9.46 5.01 12.59
N ALA A 148 8.27 4.98 13.18
CA ALA A 148 7.77 3.83 13.93
C ALA A 148 7.60 2.61 13.03
N LEU A 149 7.03 2.77 11.83
CA LEU A 149 6.93 1.68 10.85
C LEU A 149 8.31 1.21 10.36
N GLN A 150 9.23 2.13 10.14
CA GLN A 150 10.61 1.83 9.75
C GLN A 150 11.33 1.00 10.82
N LEU A 151 11.04 1.22 12.10
CA LEU A 151 11.60 0.45 13.21
C LEU A 151 11.05 -0.99 13.26
N ILE A 152 9.77 -1.16 12.93
CA ILE A 152 9.10 -2.47 12.91
C ILE A 152 9.61 -3.31 11.71
N MET A 153 9.91 -2.67 10.58
CA MET A 153 10.36 -3.34 9.35
C MET A 153 11.89 -3.52 9.27
N GLN A 154 12.49 -3.98 10.37
CA GLN A 154 13.91 -4.35 10.44
C GLN A 154 14.09 -5.87 10.44
N TYR A 155 15.03 -6.34 9.63
CA TYR A 155 15.26 -7.77 9.40
C TYR A 155 16.73 -8.15 9.63
N LYS A 156 16.93 -9.42 9.94
CA LYS A 156 18.25 -10.04 10.06
C LYS A 156 18.31 -11.23 9.11
N VAL A 157 19.41 -11.38 8.40
CA VAL A 157 19.68 -12.60 7.64
C VAL A 157 19.96 -13.70 8.67
N GLU A 158 19.08 -14.70 8.73
CA GLU A 158 19.39 -15.90 9.50
C GLU A 158 20.44 -16.66 8.71
N ALA A 159 21.60 -16.94 9.31
CA ALA A 159 22.54 -17.88 8.74
C ALA A 159 21.81 -19.23 8.66
N GLU A 160 21.61 -19.74 7.46
CA GLU A 160 21.03 -21.07 7.26
C GLU A 160 21.80 -22.05 8.15
N LYS A 161 21.10 -22.64 9.12
CA LYS A 161 21.60 -23.83 9.80
C LYS A 161 21.61 -24.92 8.74
N GLU A 162 22.75 -25.15 8.11
CA GLU A 162 22.99 -26.39 7.39
C GLU A 162 22.62 -27.54 8.34
N LYS A 163 21.65 -28.36 7.93
CA LYS A 163 21.37 -29.62 8.61
C LYS A 163 22.66 -30.44 8.55
N PRO A 164 23.20 -30.94 9.67
CA PRO A 164 24.36 -31.83 9.59
C PRO A 164 23.91 -33.08 8.83
N VAL A 165 24.45 -33.28 7.63
CA VAL A 165 24.49 -34.59 7.02
C VAL A 165 25.41 -35.41 7.92
N GLN A 166 24.85 -36.41 8.61
CA GLN A 166 25.63 -37.39 9.35
C GLN A 166 26.40 -38.25 8.34
N GLU A 167 27.61 -37.84 7.98
CA GLU A 167 28.61 -38.76 7.46
C GLU A 167 29.43 -39.30 8.64
N VAL A 168 29.32 -40.61 8.83
CA VAL A 168 30.13 -41.38 9.77
C VAL A 168 31.50 -41.57 9.13
N GLY A 169 32.54 -40.94 9.68
CA GLY A 169 33.91 -41.07 9.17
C GLY A 169 34.95 -40.47 10.13
N ASP A 170 35.79 -41.35 10.64
CA ASP A 170 36.76 -41.23 11.74
C ASP A 170 37.85 -40.13 11.62
N SER A 171 38.21 -39.56 12.78
CA SER A 171 39.49 -38.97 13.23
C SER A 171 40.16 -37.80 12.47
N SER A 172 40.27 -36.63 13.12
CA SER A 172 41.52 -36.07 13.70
C SER A 172 41.46 -34.54 13.90
N MET A 173 42.20 -34.06 14.91
CA MET A 173 42.21 -32.68 15.41
C MET A 173 42.56 -31.61 14.36
N ALA A 174 41.80 -30.51 14.37
CA ALA A 174 42.31 -29.16 14.15
C ALA A 174 41.42 -28.18 14.92
N GLY A 175 42.02 -27.24 15.65
CA GLY A 175 41.29 -26.21 16.40
C GLY A 175 40.49 -25.32 15.43
N GLU A 176 39.18 -25.32 15.60
CA GLU A 176 38.29 -24.40 14.89
C GLU A 176 38.24 -23.08 15.66
N GLU A 177 38.91 -22.06 15.12
CA GLU A 177 38.57 -20.67 15.42
C GLU A 177 37.14 -20.43 14.90
N GLU A 178 36.16 -20.40 15.81
CA GLU A 178 34.81 -19.93 15.51
C GLU A 178 34.86 -18.44 15.14
N THR A 179 35.09 -18.13 13.86
CA THR A 179 34.78 -16.80 13.32
C THR A 179 33.27 -16.65 13.32
N ALA A 180 32.72 -15.98 14.33
CA ALA A 180 31.31 -15.61 14.39
C ALA A 180 30.93 -14.83 13.11
N LYS A 181 30.24 -15.47 12.16
CA LYS A 181 29.73 -14.84 10.94
C LYS A 181 28.86 -13.63 11.35
N ALA A 182 29.26 -12.44 10.92
CA ALA A 182 28.53 -11.21 11.20
C ALA A 182 27.12 -11.30 10.59
N VAL A 183 26.10 -11.21 11.44
CA VAL A 183 24.70 -11.20 11.01
C VAL A 183 24.42 -9.88 10.29
N GLU A 184 24.29 -9.93 8.97
CA GLU A 184 23.96 -8.76 8.17
C GLU A 184 22.50 -8.33 8.41
N LYS A 185 22.32 -7.07 8.81
CA LYS A 185 21.00 -6.44 9.01
C LYS A 185 20.56 -5.76 7.72
N PHE A 186 19.28 -5.86 7.40
CA PHE A 186 18.65 -5.14 6.29
C PHE A 186 17.25 -4.68 6.70
N GLN A 187 16.69 -3.72 5.99
CA GLN A 187 15.39 -3.14 6.33
C GLN A 187 14.59 -2.81 5.07
N PHE A 188 13.28 -2.74 5.19
CA PHE A 188 12.42 -2.14 4.17
C PHE A 188 12.39 -0.63 4.40
N PHE A 189 12.70 0.18 3.39
CA PHE A 189 12.66 1.64 3.52
C PHE A 189 11.22 2.16 3.33
N VAL A 190 10.68 2.81 4.35
CA VAL A 190 9.36 3.46 4.30
C VAL A 190 9.54 4.91 3.89
N ASP A 191 9.21 5.23 2.65
CA ASP A 191 9.26 6.61 2.15
C ASP A 191 8.18 7.48 2.81
N PRO A 192 8.52 8.66 3.35
CA PRO A 192 7.54 9.54 3.98
C PRO A 192 6.40 9.98 3.05
N THR A 193 6.64 10.11 1.74
CA THR A 193 5.59 10.47 0.78
C THR A 193 4.58 9.34 0.65
N GLU A 194 5.05 8.09 0.53
CA GLU A 194 4.18 6.90 0.50
C GLU A 194 3.36 6.77 1.78
N TYR A 195 3.96 7.09 2.92
CA TYR A 195 3.24 7.10 4.20
C TYR A 195 2.11 8.13 4.22
N ILE A 196 2.37 9.38 3.84
CA ILE A 196 1.34 10.42 3.78
C ILE A 196 0.24 10.05 2.77
N LEU A 197 0.58 9.41 1.64
CA LEU A 197 -0.43 8.94 0.69
C LEU A 197 -1.30 7.82 1.28
N GLY A 198 -0.72 6.83 1.97
CA GLY A 198 -1.48 5.77 2.64
C GLY A 198 -2.38 6.29 3.78
N VAL A 199 -1.89 7.21 4.61
CA VAL A 199 -2.71 7.85 5.66
C VAL A 199 -3.83 8.71 5.06
N SER A 200 -3.67 9.24 3.85
CA SER A 200 -4.76 9.98 3.22
C SER A 200 -5.95 9.08 2.87
N ASP A 201 -5.70 7.81 2.54
CA ASP A 201 -6.75 6.83 2.22
C ASP A 201 -7.52 6.34 3.46
N LEU A 202 -6.87 6.31 4.63
CA LEU A 202 -7.52 6.07 5.92
C LEU A 202 -8.75 6.96 6.11
N THR A 203 -8.71 8.21 5.66
CA THR A 203 -9.86 9.14 5.80
C THR A 203 -11.10 8.66 5.04
N GLY A 204 -10.93 7.92 3.95
CA GLY A 204 -12.01 7.24 3.26
C GLY A 204 -12.64 6.13 4.11
N GLU A 205 -11.83 5.35 4.82
CA GLU A 205 -12.31 4.30 5.71
C GLU A 205 -12.98 4.86 6.97
N LEU A 206 -12.48 5.97 7.54
CA LEU A 206 -13.12 6.67 8.66
C LEU A 206 -14.51 7.20 8.27
N MET A 207 -14.64 7.77 7.07
CA MET A 207 -15.95 8.19 6.55
C MET A 207 -16.89 6.98 6.40
N ARG A 208 -16.42 5.85 5.86
CA ARG A 208 -17.23 4.62 5.77
C ARG A 208 -17.67 4.13 7.15
N ARG A 209 -16.77 4.16 8.14
CA ARG A 209 -17.08 3.83 9.54
C ARG A 209 -18.16 4.74 10.10
N CYS A 210 -18.05 6.06 9.92
CA CYS A 210 -19.05 7.05 10.34
C CYS A 210 -20.45 6.71 9.81
N ILE A 211 -20.57 6.40 8.52
CA ILE A 211 -21.85 6.05 7.88
C ILE A 211 -22.38 4.70 8.41
N ASN A 212 -21.52 3.70 8.56
CA ASN A 212 -21.91 2.39 9.09
C ASN A 212 -22.38 2.48 10.55
N SER A 213 -21.70 3.28 11.37
CA SER A 213 -22.08 3.57 12.76
C SER A 213 -23.41 4.31 12.85
N LEU A 214 -23.68 5.25 11.93
CA LEU A 214 -25.01 5.85 11.84
C LEU A 214 -26.09 4.78 11.59
N GLY A 215 -25.84 3.83 10.68
CA GLY A 215 -26.75 2.73 10.39
C GLY A 215 -27.04 1.84 11.59
N SER A 216 -26.03 1.52 12.41
CA SER A 216 -26.19 0.77 13.65
C SER A 216 -26.86 1.57 14.77
N GLY A 217 -26.84 2.91 14.70
CA GLY A 217 -27.38 3.82 15.71
C GLY A 217 -26.34 4.31 16.73
N ASP A 218 -25.06 4.07 16.47
CA ASP A 218 -23.95 4.55 17.29
C ASP A 218 -23.60 5.99 16.89
N THR A 219 -24.20 6.95 17.58
CA THR A 219 -24.02 8.38 17.30
C THR A 219 -22.69 8.92 17.83
N ASP A 220 -22.11 8.27 18.84
CA ASP A 220 -20.88 8.75 19.48
C ASP A 220 -19.68 8.48 18.57
N THR A 221 -19.58 7.27 18.01
CA THR A 221 -18.56 6.97 16.98
C THR A 221 -18.67 7.89 15.76
N CYS A 222 -19.88 8.31 15.36
CA CYS A 222 -20.05 9.27 14.26
C CYS A 222 -19.37 10.61 14.56
N MET A 223 -19.55 11.12 15.78
CA MET A 223 -18.95 12.38 16.22
C MET A 223 -17.42 12.27 16.36
N GLU A 224 -16.92 11.16 16.89
CA GLU A 224 -15.48 10.91 17.03
C GLU A 224 -14.78 10.79 15.68
N THR A 225 -15.33 9.99 14.77
CA THR A 225 -14.81 9.86 13.40
C THR A 225 -14.82 11.20 12.65
N CYS A 226 -15.86 12.02 12.84
CA CYS A 226 -15.92 13.36 12.27
C CYS A 226 -14.83 14.29 12.82
N LYS A 227 -14.59 14.29 14.14
CA LYS A 227 -13.49 15.06 14.76
C LYS A 227 -12.12 14.61 14.23
N ALA A 228 -11.90 13.31 14.11
CA ALA A 228 -10.67 12.77 13.54
C ALA A 228 -10.47 13.25 12.09
N LEU A 229 -11.51 13.19 11.25
CA LEU A 229 -11.46 13.69 9.88
C LEU A 229 -11.15 15.19 9.78
N GLN A 230 -11.70 16.01 10.66
CA GLN A 230 -11.38 17.45 10.73
C GLN A 230 -9.92 17.70 11.10
N GLN A 231 -9.38 16.93 12.07
CA GLN A 231 -7.97 17.02 12.46
C GLN A 231 -7.04 16.60 11.33
N PHE A 232 -7.34 15.48 10.65
CA PHE A 232 -6.60 15.07 9.45
C PHE A 232 -6.66 16.16 8.39
N TYR A 233 -7.86 16.63 8.01
CA TYR A 233 -7.99 17.63 6.96
C TYR A 233 -7.19 18.90 7.28
N THR A 234 -7.26 19.40 8.52
CA THR A 234 -6.48 20.55 9.00
C THR A 234 -4.97 20.30 8.90
N GLY A 235 -4.51 19.11 9.27
CA GLY A 235 -3.10 18.71 9.12
C GLY A 235 -2.67 18.68 7.65
N TYR A 236 -3.49 18.12 6.76
CA TYR A 236 -3.16 17.98 5.34
C TYR A 236 -3.17 19.32 4.58
N ILE A 237 -4.10 20.23 4.86
CA ILE A 237 -4.09 21.57 4.23
C ILE A 237 -2.91 22.44 4.71
N SER A 238 -2.31 22.12 5.85
CA SER A 238 -1.11 22.80 6.33
C SER A 238 0.16 22.43 5.53
N LEU A 239 0.10 21.36 4.74
CA LEU A 239 1.23 20.88 3.93
C LEU A 239 1.43 21.78 2.69
N ASN A 240 2.52 22.53 2.68
CA ASN A 240 2.92 23.35 1.54
C ASN A 240 3.81 22.57 0.55
N CYS A 241 3.23 21.58 -0.14
CA CYS A 241 3.96 20.73 -1.09
C CYS A 241 3.83 21.23 -2.54
N GLN A 242 4.91 21.76 -3.11
CA GLN A 242 4.94 22.15 -4.52
C GLN A 242 4.95 20.92 -5.43
N ARG A 243 4.21 20.96 -6.54
CA ARG A 243 4.18 19.94 -7.62
C ARG A 243 3.74 18.53 -7.19
N ALA A 244 3.12 18.37 -6.02
CA ALA A 244 2.60 17.08 -5.54
C ALA A 244 1.15 16.82 -6.01
N ARG A 245 0.97 16.54 -7.32
CA ARG A 245 -0.38 16.36 -7.93
C ARG A 245 -1.18 15.23 -7.28
N GLU A 246 -0.52 14.14 -6.88
CA GLU A 246 -1.19 13.00 -6.25
C GLU A 246 -1.75 13.36 -4.88
N LEU A 247 -0.93 13.98 -4.03
CA LEU A 247 -1.34 14.48 -2.73
C LEU A 247 -2.51 15.46 -2.85
N TRP A 248 -2.47 16.40 -3.80
CA TRP A 248 -3.55 17.36 -3.99
C TRP A 248 -4.89 16.69 -4.34
N ARG A 249 -4.87 15.65 -5.18
CA ARG A 249 -6.07 14.84 -5.47
C ARG A 249 -6.59 14.15 -4.21
N LYS A 250 -5.71 13.59 -3.38
CA LYS A 250 -6.08 12.96 -2.10
C LYS A 250 -6.69 13.97 -1.12
N ILE A 251 -6.12 15.16 -0.98
CA ILE A 251 -6.66 16.24 -0.13
C ILE A 251 -8.06 16.66 -0.60
N THR A 252 -8.26 16.73 -1.92
CA THR A 252 -9.58 17.06 -2.49
C THR A 252 -10.62 15.99 -2.14
N THR A 253 -10.27 14.71 -2.29
CA THR A 253 -11.14 13.59 -1.86
C THR A 253 -11.37 13.58 -0.36
N MET A 254 -10.34 13.87 0.45
CA MET A 254 -10.42 13.96 1.90
C MET A 254 -11.41 15.03 2.35
N ARG A 255 -11.43 16.21 1.68
CA ARG A 255 -12.45 17.23 1.92
C ARG A 255 -13.87 16.70 1.72
N GLN A 256 -14.09 15.92 0.65
CA GLN A 256 -15.40 15.31 0.39
C GLN A 256 -15.77 14.28 1.45
N SER A 257 -14.80 13.48 1.92
CA SER A 257 -15.01 12.54 3.02
C SER A 257 -15.37 13.22 4.33
N MET A 258 -14.68 14.33 4.67
CA MET A 258 -14.96 15.15 5.84
C MET A 258 -16.37 15.75 5.77
N LEU A 259 -16.74 16.40 4.66
CA LEU A 259 -18.06 17.02 4.49
C LEU A 259 -19.18 15.99 4.62
N LYS A 260 -18.99 14.75 4.14
CA LYS A 260 -19.97 13.68 4.32
C LYS A 260 -20.15 13.30 5.80
N ALA A 261 -19.06 13.16 6.55
CA ALA A 261 -19.12 12.87 7.99
C ALA A 261 -19.75 14.03 8.80
N GLU A 262 -19.45 15.27 8.43
CA GLU A 262 -20.07 16.45 9.05
C GLU A 262 -21.57 16.51 8.80
N ASN A 263 -22.00 16.21 7.57
CA ASN A 263 -23.42 16.11 7.24
C ASN A 263 -24.12 14.99 8.03
N VAL A 264 -23.46 13.85 8.22
CA VAL A 264 -23.97 12.78 9.11
C VAL A 264 -24.17 13.32 10.52
N CYS A 265 -23.15 13.95 11.11
CA CYS A 265 -23.20 14.49 12.47
C CYS A 265 -24.25 15.60 12.63
N TYR A 266 -24.37 16.48 11.64
CA TYR A 266 -25.39 17.52 11.58
C TYR A 266 -26.80 16.92 11.60
N ASN A 267 -27.06 15.93 10.74
CA ASN A 267 -28.36 15.27 10.66
C ASN A 267 -28.72 14.56 11.96
N VAL A 268 -27.75 13.87 12.58
CA VAL A 268 -27.92 13.26 13.91
C VAL A 268 -28.30 14.31 14.96
N LYS A 269 -27.63 15.46 14.95
CA LYS A 269 -27.85 16.52 15.93
C LYS A 269 -29.21 17.21 15.79
N VAL A 270 -29.67 17.43 14.55
CA VAL A 270 -30.93 18.15 14.26
C VAL A 270 -32.15 17.24 14.33
N ARG A 271 -32.06 16.02 13.79
CA ARG A 271 -33.21 15.11 13.65
C ARG A 271 -33.29 14.03 14.74
N GLY A 272 -32.21 13.79 15.46
CA GLY A 272 -32.04 12.61 16.31
C GLY A 272 -31.58 11.39 15.50
N GLY A 273 -30.96 10.43 16.17
CA GLY A 273 -30.26 9.30 15.54
C GLY A 273 -31.13 8.43 14.63
N GLU A 274 -32.39 8.17 15.00
CA GLU A 274 -33.29 7.32 14.21
C GLU A 274 -33.80 7.99 12.93
N ALA A 275 -34.15 9.28 13.00
CA ALA A 275 -34.63 10.04 11.84
C ALA A 275 -33.49 10.38 10.86
N ALA A 276 -32.25 10.47 11.34
CA ALA A 276 -31.07 10.66 10.49
C ALA A 276 -30.78 9.44 9.60
N LYS A 277 -31.15 8.22 10.01
CA LYS A 277 -31.00 7.00 9.19
C LYS A 277 -31.90 7.01 7.95
N CYS A 278 -33.08 7.62 8.04
CA CYS A 278 -34.07 7.67 6.95
C CYS A 278 -33.86 8.85 5.98
N ALA A 279 -33.03 9.83 6.34
CA ALA A 279 -32.73 10.95 5.46
C ALA A 279 -31.69 10.51 4.42
N SER A 280 -32.13 10.27 3.18
CA SER A 280 -31.25 9.92 2.06
C SER A 280 -30.16 11.00 1.87
N PHE A 281 -28.89 10.56 1.83
CA PHE A 281 -27.70 11.39 1.64
C PHE A 281 -27.49 11.88 0.19
N ASP A 282 -28.52 11.78 -0.66
CA ASP A 282 -28.49 12.14 -2.09
C ASP A 282 -28.70 13.64 -2.36
N GLN A 283 -28.66 14.49 -1.33
CA GLN A 283 -28.49 15.92 -1.55
C GLN A 283 -27.05 16.18 -1.98
N LYS A 284 -26.82 16.16 -3.30
CA LYS A 284 -25.64 16.78 -3.92
C LYS A 284 -25.38 18.10 -3.20
N PRO A 285 -24.16 18.35 -2.70
CA PRO A 285 -23.77 19.69 -2.29
C PRO A 285 -24.09 20.60 -3.47
N ALA A 286 -24.78 21.72 -3.22
CA ALA A 286 -25.00 22.72 -4.25
C ALA A 286 -23.66 22.99 -4.93
N GLU A 287 -23.62 22.85 -6.26
CA GLU A 287 -22.47 23.21 -7.08
C GLU A 287 -22.11 24.66 -6.72
N GLU A 288 -21.09 24.85 -5.89
CA GLU A 288 -20.38 26.13 -5.83
C GLU A 288 -19.83 26.32 -7.24
N ALA A 289 -20.38 27.32 -7.93
CA ALA A 289 -19.91 27.75 -9.23
C ALA A 289 -18.39 27.90 -9.16
N ASP A 290 -17.71 27.11 -9.99
CA ASP A 290 -16.29 27.24 -10.29
C ASP A 290 -16.10 28.64 -10.92
N GLU A 291 -15.88 29.64 -10.07
CA GLU A 291 -15.31 30.92 -10.50
C GLU A 291 -13.88 30.62 -10.94
N GLY A 292 -13.78 30.25 -12.21
CA GLY A 292 -12.54 29.98 -12.89
C GLY A 292 -11.53 31.09 -12.62
N PHE A 293 -10.44 30.71 -11.97
CA PHE A 293 -9.25 31.53 -11.95
C PHE A 293 -8.36 31.15 -13.12
N PHE A 294 -8.18 32.15 -14.00
CA PHE A 294 -7.09 32.25 -14.95
C PHE A 294 -5.72 32.24 -14.25
#